data_AF-A0A2J8AF71-F1
#
_entry.id   AF-A0A2J8AF71-F1
#
_cell.length_a   1.000
_cell.length_b   1.000
_cell.length_c   1.000
_cell.angle_alpha   90.00
_cell.angle_beta   90.00
_cell.angle_gamma   90.00
#
_symmetry.space_group_name_H-M   'P 1'
#
loop_
_entity.id
_entity.type
_entity.pdbx_description
1 polymer ?
#
loop_
_entity_poly.entity_id
_entity_poly.type
_entity_poly.pdbx_seq_one_letter_code
_entity_poly.pdbx_strand_id
1 'polypeptide(L)'
;MEYEGARILAPMVRDILKTLRRNLQLPVSCKIRLLDDPRDTVELARRLSACGICALAVHGRTTQQRPSQPASWEGIKTVVSSLPGVPIIANGDLLSYGDAERVRSETGCAAAMYARGAMWNASVFRPQGFLPLDEVQRDYVRLALRWDNALPNTKYCLKEMADAPVPFAGRRGGPRSLVGHEGNVAATRAKDARLLCALMGLGTEPPYEDLGDAACATARTAPAAAPAGGSAKAKQPPKRAAGQAKASRAAGVPAPAGAAAEHVVVPLKRKRDEGEDTHEESGRAGGQIQPTA
;
A
#
# COMPACT_ATOMS: atom_id res chain seq x y z
N MET A 1 18.93 29.76 22.35
CA MET A 1 18.73 29.17 21.01
C MET A 1 17.89 27.91 21.18
N GLU A 2 16.58 28.07 21.21
CA GLU A 2 15.66 26.94 21.20
C GLU A 2 15.61 26.38 19.77
N TYR A 3 15.99 25.12 19.61
CA TYR A 3 15.92 24.42 18.34
C TYR A 3 14.45 24.35 17.88
N GLU A 4 14.14 24.91 16.71
CA GLU A 4 12.87 24.80 15.98
C GLU A 4 12.48 23.35 15.56
N GLY A 5 13.07 22.32 16.17
CA GLY A 5 12.69 20.91 15.99
C GLY A 5 11.28 20.58 16.47
N ALA A 6 10.53 21.54 17.03
CA ALA A 6 9.21 21.34 17.60
C ALA A 6 8.09 21.09 16.56
N ARG A 7 8.28 21.37 15.26
CA ARG A 7 7.19 21.32 14.25
C ARG A 7 7.13 20.09 13.34
N ILE A 8 8.02 19.12 13.51
CA ILE A 8 8.20 18.06 12.50
C ILE A 8 6.97 17.13 12.40
N LEU A 9 6.31 16.84 13.51
CA LEU A 9 5.01 16.17 13.51
C LEU A 9 3.91 17.20 13.74
N ALA A 10 3.14 17.52 12.69
CA ALA A 10 1.99 18.40 12.83
C ALA A 10 1.06 17.86 13.94
N PRO A 11 0.55 18.71 14.85
CA PRO A 11 -0.36 18.29 15.94
C PRO A 11 -1.50 17.39 15.45
N MET A 12 -2.01 17.69 14.25
CA MET A 12 -3.00 16.89 13.55
C MET A 12 -2.59 15.41 13.37
N VAL A 13 -1.36 15.11 12.94
CA VAL A 13 -0.94 13.71 12.70
C VAL A 13 -0.89 12.93 14.01
N ARG A 14 -0.39 13.54 15.08
CA ARG A 14 -0.39 12.95 16.41
C ARG A 14 -1.81 12.64 16.87
N ASP A 15 -2.73 13.58 16.69
CA ASP A 15 -4.10 13.45 17.16
C ASP A 15 -4.86 12.39 16.34
N ILE A 16 -4.61 12.28 15.03
CA ILE A 16 -5.08 11.19 14.18
C ILE A 16 -4.59 9.85 14.73
N LEU A 17 -3.28 9.67 14.95
CA LEU A 17 -2.72 8.39 15.37
C LEU A 17 -3.21 7.97 16.76
N LYS A 18 -3.27 8.90 17.71
CA LYS A 18 -3.83 8.62 19.04
C LYS A 18 -5.30 8.24 18.96
N THR A 19 -6.08 8.88 18.08
CA THR A 19 -7.49 8.52 17.88
C THR A 19 -7.63 7.14 17.27
N LEU A 20 -6.87 6.82 16.22
CA LEU A 20 -6.87 5.48 15.61
C LEU A 20 -6.47 4.40 16.62
N ARG A 21 -5.38 4.61 17.37
CA ARG A 21 -4.87 3.63 18.37
C ARG A 21 -5.83 3.40 19.54
N ARG A 22 -6.62 4.40 19.93
CA ARG A 22 -7.62 4.24 21.00
C ARG A 22 -8.87 3.50 20.55
N ASN A 23 -9.25 3.63 19.28
CA ASN A 23 -10.55 3.15 18.78
C ASN A 23 -10.46 1.88 17.91
N LEU A 24 -9.29 1.55 17.38
CA LEU A 24 -9.09 0.36 16.57
C LEU A 24 -8.41 -0.75 17.38
N GLN A 25 -8.97 -1.96 17.29
CA GLN A 25 -8.32 -3.18 17.78
C GLN A 25 -7.24 -3.69 16.81
N LEU A 26 -7.20 -3.15 15.59
CA LEU A 26 -6.23 -3.51 14.56
C LEU A 26 -4.90 -2.77 14.74
N PRO A 27 -3.77 -3.39 14.33
CA PRO A 27 -2.47 -2.74 14.33
C PRO A 27 -2.48 -1.52 13.41
N VAL A 28 -1.90 -0.40 13.88
CA VAL A 28 -1.78 0.84 13.10
C VAL A 28 -0.31 1.06 12.76
N SER A 29 0.01 1.16 11.48
CA SER A 29 1.33 1.49 10.96
C SER A 29 1.34 2.84 10.25
N CYS A 30 2.52 3.43 10.06
CA CYS A 30 2.68 4.63 9.23
C CYS A 30 3.63 4.37 8.05
N LYS A 31 3.48 5.19 7.00
CA LYS A 31 4.43 5.26 5.89
C LYS A 31 4.91 6.70 5.73
N ILE A 32 6.22 6.90 5.69
CA ILE A 32 6.84 8.21 5.51
C ILE A 32 7.84 8.21 4.35
N ARG A 33 8.26 9.41 3.96
CA ARG A 33 9.43 9.70 3.14
C ARG A 33 10.53 10.27 4.02
N LEU A 34 11.77 10.26 3.55
CA LEU A 34 12.85 10.98 4.24
C LEU A 34 12.55 12.49 4.21
N LEU A 35 13.03 13.20 5.22
CA LEU A 35 13.11 14.66 5.19
C LEU A 35 14.51 15.08 4.73
N ASP A 36 14.67 16.36 4.39
CA ASP A 36 15.94 16.86 3.86
C ASP A 36 17.08 16.79 4.90
N ASP A 37 16.77 17.01 6.19
CA ASP A 37 17.68 16.73 7.30
C ASP A 37 17.42 15.31 7.88
N PRO A 38 18.43 14.42 7.91
CA PRO A 38 18.32 13.12 8.56
C PRO A 38 17.90 13.19 10.04
N ARG A 39 18.30 14.24 10.77
CA ARG A 39 17.92 14.44 12.18
C ARG A 39 16.42 14.65 12.32
N ASP A 40 15.83 15.41 11.40
CA ASP A 40 14.38 15.65 11.38
C ASP A 40 13.62 14.36 11.05
N THR A 41 14.16 13.55 10.15
CA THR A 41 13.58 12.23 9.83
C THR A 41 13.55 11.33 11.06
N VAL A 42 14.65 11.28 11.82
CA VAL A 42 14.74 10.49 13.06
C VAL A 42 13.78 11.02 14.11
N GLU A 43 13.70 12.34 14.30
CA GLU A 43 12.79 12.95 15.26
C GLU A 43 11.32 12.67 14.89
N LEU A 44 10.95 12.77 13.61
CA LEU A 44 9.64 12.37 13.12
C LEU A 44 9.34 10.91 13.47
N ALA A 45 10.27 10.01 13.14
CA ALA A 45 10.11 8.57 13.37
C ALA A 45 9.93 8.25 14.86
N ARG A 46 10.69 8.91 15.75
CA ARG A 46 10.54 8.79 17.21
C ARG A 46 9.18 9.27 17.70
N ARG A 47 8.69 10.40 17.21
CA ARG A 47 7.35 10.90 17.57
C ARG A 47 6.23 9.99 17.10
N LEU A 48 6.36 9.42 15.90
CA LEU A 48 5.40 8.42 15.39
C LEU A 48 5.42 7.15 16.25
N SER A 49 6.61 6.65 16.59
CA SER A 49 6.78 5.52 17.52
C SER A 49 6.11 5.78 18.87
N ALA A 50 6.30 6.97 19.45
CA ALA A 50 5.66 7.37 20.71
C ALA A 50 4.12 7.47 20.62
N CYS A 51 3.54 7.55 19.42
CA CYS A 51 2.10 7.46 19.21
C CYS A 51 1.59 6.00 19.21
N GLY A 52 2.49 5.01 19.32
CA GLY A 52 2.15 3.60 19.45
C GLY A 52 1.91 2.88 18.13
N ILE A 53 2.57 3.30 17.04
CA ILE A 53 2.54 2.56 15.77
C ILE A 53 3.23 1.20 15.91
N CYS A 54 2.73 0.19 15.21
CA CYS A 54 3.29 -1.17 15.26
C CYS A 54 4.42 -1.42 14.26
N ALA A 55 4.52 -0.60 13.21
CA ALA A 55 5.55 -0.67 12.18
C ALA A 55 5.65 0.69 11.46
N LEU A 56 6.82 0.98 10.90
CA LEU A 56 7.05 2.19 10.12
C LEU A 56 7.65 1.84 8.75
N ALA A 57 6.91 2.10 7.68
CA ALA A 57 7.44 2.02 6.33
C ALA A 57 8.15 3.32 5.95
N VAL A 58 9.40 3.23 5.50
CA VAL A 58 10.21 4.38 5.11
C VAL A 58 10.57 4.26 3.65
N HIS A 59 10.05 5.19 2.84
CA HIS A 59 10.55 5.35 1.48
C HIS A 59 11.86 6.13 1.53
N GLY A 60 12.95 5.56 0.99
CA GLY A 60 14.29 6.14 0.97
C GLY A 60 14.46 7.38 0.08
N ARG A 61 13.42 8.18 -0.16
CA ARG A 61 13.50 9.41 -0.95
C ARG A 61 12.80 10.53 -0.20
N THR A 62 13.32 11.76 -0.28
CA THR A 62 12.59 12.95 0.17
C THR A 62 11.45 13.29 -0.78
N THR A 63 10.50 14.12 -0.34
CA THR A 63 9.32 14.50 -1.14
C THR A 63 9.68 15.16 -2.47
N GLN A 64 10.79 15.92 -2.51
CA GLN A 64 11.25 16.63 -3.71
C GLN A 64 11.94 15.71 -4.72
N GLN A 65 12.44 14.55 -4.27
CA GLN A 65 13.15 13.63 -5.15
C GLN A 65 12.20 12.90 -6.11
N ARG A 66 12.57 12.91 -7.39
CA ARG A 66 11.84 12.23 -8.46
C ARG A 66 12.12 10.72 -8.44
N PRO A 67 11.24 9.87 -9.02
CA PRO A 67 11.44 8.42 -9.10
C PRO A 67 12.69 7.97 -9.89
N SER A 68 13.28 8.86 -10.70
CA SER A 68 14.55 8.64 -11.42
C SER A 68 15.78 8.78 -10.53
N GLN A 69 15.67 9.46 -9.39
CA GLN A 69 16.76 9.56 -8.42
C GLN A 69 16.78 8.29 -7.55
N PRO A 70 17.95 7.75 -7.18
CA PRO A 70 18.04 6.54 -6.37
C PRO A 70 17.45 6.73 -4.96
N ALA A 71 16.83 5.67 -4.42
CA ALA A 71 16.45 5.64 -3.01
C ALA A 71 17.70 5.51 -2.12
N SER A 72 17.81 6.39 -1.13
CA SER A 72 18.81 6.36 -0.08
C SER A 72 18.52 5.26 0.94
N TRP A 73 19.30 4.19 0.87
CA TRP A 73 19.27 3.10 1.84
C TRP A 73 19.99 3.48 3.14
N GLU A 74 21.00 4.34 3.06
CA GLU A 74 21.67 4.90 4.24
C GLU A 74 20.71 5.72 5.11
N GLY A 75 19.81 6.48 4.48
CA GLY A 75 18.73 7.19 5.20
C GLY A 75 17.79 6.23 5.93
N ILE A 76 17.45 5.09 5.30
CA ILE A 76 16.64 4.04 5.93
C ILE A 76 17.41 3.40 7.11
N LYS A 77 18.68 3.06 6.92
CA LYS A 77 19.56 2.50 7.96
C LYS A 77 19.67 3.40 9.19
N THR A 78 19.74 4.72 8.96
CA THR A 78 19.74 5.73 10.02
C THR A 78 18.44 5.65 10.84
N VAL A 79 17.29 5.52 10.19
CA VAL A 79 16.00 5.36 10.87
C VAL A 79 15.92 4.04 11.63
N VAL A 80 16.34 2.92 11.02
CA VAL A 80 16.40 1.60 11.66
C VAL A 80 17.19 1.66 12.97
N SER A 81 18.39 2.22 12.92
CA SER A 81 19.29 2.33 14.08
C SER A 81 18.71 3.22 15.18
N SER A 82 17.84 4.17 14.83
CA SER A 82 17.23 5.10 15.78
C SER A 82 16.01 4.55 16.53
N LEU A 83 15.44 3.42 16.08
CA LEU A 83 14.19 2.83 16.58
C LEU A 83 14.27 1.30 16.75
N PRO A 84 15.12 0.78 17.65
CA PRO A 84 15.34 -0.66 17.80
C PRO A 84 14.10 -1.48 18.21
N GLY A 85 13.04 -0.83 18.71
CA GLY A 85 11.79 -1.49 19.14
C GLY A 85 10.65 -1.47 18.12
N VAL A 86 10.82 -0.84 16.95
CA VAL A 86 9.77 -0.72 15.93
C VAL A 86 10.26 -1.34 14.62
N PRO A 87 9.56 -2.35 14.06
CA PRO A 87 9.87 -2.90 12.75
C PRO A 87 9.84 -1.82 11.66
N ILE A 88 10.98 -1.58 11.03
CA ILE A 88 11.09 -0.68 9.88
C ILE A 88 10.93 -1.48 8.58
N ILE A 89 10.09 -0.98 7.67
CA ILE A 89 9.84 -1.58 6.36
C ILE A 89 10.47 -0.67 5.29
N ALA A 90 11.51 -1.16 4.63
CA ALA A 90 12.20 -0.41 3.58
C ALA A 90 11.35 -0.31 2.31
N ASN A 91 11.30 0.87 1.69
CA ASN A 91 10.59 1.10 0.43
C ASN A 91 11.42 1.97 -0.52
N GLY A 92 11.33 1.67 -1.82
CA GLY A 92 12.08 2.35 -2.87
C GLY A 92 13.07 1.44 -3.56
N ASP A 93 13.03 1.42 -4.90
CA ASP A 93 13.93 0.67 -5.80
C ASP A 93 14.04 -0.84 -5.54
N LEU A 94 12.95 -1.41 -5.02
CA LEU A 94 12.73 -2.85 -4.92
C LEU A 94 12.10 -3.34 -6.23
N LEU A 95 12.92 -3.94 -7.09
CA LEU A 95 12.64 -4.19 -8.50
C LEU A 95 12.79 -5.66 -8.91
N SER A 96 13.35 -6.49 -8.04
CA SER A 96 13.54 -7.92 -8.23
C SER A 96 13.35 -8.66 -6.90
N TYR A 97 13.20 -9.98 -6.95
CA TYR A 97 13.08 -10.81 -5.75
C TYR A 97 14.26 -10.62 -4.79
N GLY A 98 15.49 -10.58 -5.31
CA GLY A 98 16.70 -10.46 -4.50
C GLY A 98 16.88 -9.12 -3.81
N ASP A 99 16.17 -8.07 -4.24
CA ASP A 99 16.30 -6.74 -3.64
C ASP A 99 15.83 -6.68 -2.18
N ALA A 100 14.87 -7.53 -1.79
CA ALA A 100 14.41 -7.63 -0.41
C ALA A 100 15.54 -8.06 0.53
N GLU A 101 16.30 -9.08 0.14
CA GLU A 101 17.43 -9.57 0.94
C GLU A 101 18.56 -8.54 0.96
N ARG A 102 18.85 -7.95 -0.21
CA ARG A 102 19.87 -6.90 -0.35
C ARG A 102 19.59 -5.72 0.57
N VAL A 103 18.39 -5.13 0.49
CA VAL A 103 18.03 -3.98 1.34
C VAL A 103 18.03 -4.35 2.83
N ARG A 104 17.62 -5.57 3.18
CA ARG A 104 17.66 -6.07 4.55
C ARG A 104 19.10 -6.13 5.07
N SER A 105 20.01 -6.68 4.27
CA SER A 105 21.42 -6.81 4.65
C SER A 105 22.11 -5.45 4.81
N GLU A 106 21.76 -4.47 3.97
CA GLU A 106 22.41 -3.14 3.98
C GLU A 106 21.86 -2.22 5.06
N THR A 107 20.56 -2.31 5.36
CA THR A 107 19.87 -1.36 6.25
C THR A 107 19.51 -1.93 7.62
N GLY A 108 19.44 -3.25 7.76
CA GLY A 108 18.90 -3.92 8.95
C GLY A 108 17.38 -3.81 9.09
N CYS A 109 16.65 -3.39 8.05
CA CYS A 109 15.19 -3.30 8.10
C CYS A 109 14.52 -4.66 8.34
N ALA A 110 13.33 -4.67 8.94
CA ALA A 110 12.59 -5.89 9.22
C ALA A 110 11.93 -6.51 7.97
N ALA A 111 11.53 -5.67 7.00
CA ALA A 111 10.88 -6.12 5.77
C ALA A 111 11.08 -5.12 4.62
N ALA A 112 10.71 -5.54 3.41
CA ALA A 112 10.75 -4.74 2.20
C ALA A 112 9.34 -4.56 1.61
N MET A 113 9.00 -3.35 1.17
CA MET A 113 7.70 -3.00 0.57
C MET A 113 7.89 -2.63 -0.90
N TYR A 114 7.38 -3.47 -1.80
CA TYR A 114 7.43 -3.24 -3.23
C TYR A 114 6.29 -2.32 -3.69
N ALA A 115 6.52 -1.57 -4.77
CA ALA A 115 5.51 -0.73 -5.40
C ALA A 115 5.60 -0.88 -6.93
N ARG A 116 6.41 -0.05 -7.61
CA ARG A 116 6.56 -0.09 -9.08
C ARG A 116 6.85 -1.47 -9.63
N GLY A 117 7.82 -2.20 -9.06
CA GLY A 117 8.15 -3.56 -9.51
C GLY A 117 6.95 -4.51 -9.49
N ALA A 118 6.13 -4.46 -8.43
CA ALA A 118 4.93 -5.28 -8.30
C ALA A 118 3.78 -4.80 -9.20
N MET A 119 3.68 -3.49 -9.43
CA MET A 119 2.71 -2.89 -10.35
C MET A 119 2.99 -3.30 -11.80
N TRP A 120 4.26 -3.31 -12.20
CA TRP A 120 4.69 -3.73 -13.53
C TRP A 120 4.56 -5.23 -13.73
N ASN A 121 5.01 -6.02 -12.75
CA ASN A 121 4.88 -7.47 -12.78
C ASN A 121 4.79 -8.01 -11.35
N ALA A 122 3.57 -8.41 -10.94
CA ALA A 122 3.30 -8.93 -9.60
C ALA A 122 4.10 -10.19 -9.26
N SER A 123 4.64 -10.90 -10.26
CA SER A 123 5.53 -12.04 -10.04
C SER A 123 6.93 -11.67 -9.50
N VAL A 124 7.20 -10.38 -9.25
CA VAL A 124 8.43 -9.90 -8.57
C VAL A 124 8.70 -10.60 -7.23
N PHE A 125 7.66 -11.13 -6.59
CA PHE A 125 7.76 -11.86 -5.32
C PHE A 125 8.19 -13.33 -5.48
N ARG A 126 8.40 -13.83 -6.71
CA ARG A 126 8.79 -15.21 -6.97
C ARG A 126 10.31 -15.41 -6.91
N PRO A 127 10.82 -16.37 -6.13
CA PRO A 127 12.24 -16.71 -6.13
C PRO A 127 12.72 -17.28 -7.48
N GLN A 128 11.83 -17.89 -8.27
CA GLN A 128 12.15 -18.45 -9.59
C GLN A 128 12.26 -17.40 -10.70
N GLY A 129 12.10 -16.12 -10.38
CA GLY A 129 12.11 -15.02 -11.33
C GLY A 129 10.73 -14.67 -11.89
N PHE A 130 10.69 -13.73 -12.82
CA PHE A 130 9.45 -13.22 -13.38
C PHE A 130 8.71 -14.28 -14.22
N LEU A 131 7.40 -14.34 -14.06
CA LEU A 131 6.50 -14.96 -15.02
C LEU A 131 6.42 -14.11 -16.31
N PRO A 132 6.12 -14.73 -17.46
CA PRO A 132 5.75 -13.99 -18.66
C PRO A 132 4.61 -13.01 -18.37
N LEU A 133 4.73 -11.77 -18.89
CA LEU A 133 3.77 -10.71 -18.56
C LEU A 133 2.34 -11.03 -18.99
N ASP A 134 2.15 -11.74 -20.09
CA ASP A 134 0.83 -12.17 -20.56
C ASP A 134 0.13 -13.14 -19.61
N GLU A 135 0.89 -13.97 -18.89
CA GLU A 135 0.36 -14.85 -17.86
C GLU A 135 -0.16 -14.03 -16.67
N VAL A 136 0.64 -13.08 -16.21
CA VAL A 136 0.29 -12.18 -15.09
C VAL A 136 -0.93 -11.31 -15.44
N GLN A 137 -0.98 -10.78 -16.66
CA GLN A 137 -2.12 -10.00 -17.14
C GLN A 137 -3.40 -10.85 -17.21
N ARG A 138 -3.31 -12.09 -17.71
CA ARG A 138 -4.43 -13.03 -17.78
C ARG A 138 -4.98 -13.35 -16.38
N ASP A 139 -4.11 -13.64 -15.43
CA ASP A 139 -4.51 -13.93 -14.06
C ASP A 139 -5.11 -12.70 -13.37
N TYR A 140 -4.53 -11.51 -13.59
CA TYR A 140 -5.10 -10.25 -13.09
C TYR A 140 -6.51 -10.02 -13.63
N VAL A 141 -6.76 -10.23 -14.94
CA VAL A 141 -8.11 -10.08 -15.51
C VAL A 141 -9.09 -11.09 -14.94
N ARG A 142 -8.69 -12.36 -14.74
CA ARG A 142 -9.54 -13.37 -14.08
C ARG A 142 -9.96 -12.93 -12.69
N LEU A 143 -8.99 -12.47 -11.87
CA LEU A 143 -9.24 -11.96 -10.53
C LEU A 143 -10.13 -10.72 -10.54
N ALA A 144 -9.87 -9.78 -11.44
CA ALA A 144 -10.68 -8.57 -11.61
C ALA A 144 -12.14 -8.90 -11.93
N LEU A 145 -12.40 -9.89 -12.78
CA LEU A 145 -13.76 -10.33 -13.10
C LEU A 145 -14.40 -11.10 -11.94
N ARG A 146 -13.65 -11.95 -11.24
CA ARG A 146 -14.13 -12.71 -10.07
C ARG A 146 -14.66 -11.79 -8.97
N TRP A 147 -14.03 -10.65 -8.75
CA TRP A 147 -14.41 -9.68 -7.72
C TRP A 147 -15.13 -8.44 -8.26
N ASP A 148 -15.67 -8.51 -9.49
CA ASP A 148 -16.41 -7.41 -10.12
C ASP A 148 -15.68 -6.05 -10.04
N ASN A 149 -14.35 -6.09 -10.26
CA ASN A 149 -13.52 -4.90 -10.23
C ASN A 149 -13.89 -3.96 -11.38
N ALA A 150 -14.02 -2.67 -11.06
CA ALA A 150 -14.41 -1.66 -12.02
C ALA A 150 -13.51 -1.68 -13.26
N LEU A 151 -14.11 -1.84 -14.44
CA LEU A 151 -13.38 -1.96 -15.71
C LEU A 151 -12.35 -0.84 -15.96
N PRO A 152 -12.63 0.45 -15.64
CA PRO A 152 -11.61 1.51 -15.76
C PRO A 152 -10.36 1.24 -14.91
N ASN A 153 -10.53 0.73 -13.69
CA ASN A 153 -9.43 0.36 -12.80
C ASN A 153 -8.64 -0.84 -13.35
N THR A 154 -9.34 -1.87 -13.82
CA THR A 154 -8.72 -3.03 -14.47
C THR A 154 -7.85 -2.61 -15.66
N LYS A 155 -8.38 -1.74 -16.53
CA LYS A 155 -7.67 -1.22 -17.70
C LYS A 155 -6.45 -0.37 -17.32
N TYR A 156 -6.57 0.45 -16.27
CA TYR A 156 -5.45 1.23 -15.75
C TYR A 156 -4.29 0.32 -15.31
N CYS A 157 -4.56 -0.71 -14.50
CA CYS A 157 -3.51 -1.62 -14.05
C CYS A 157 -2.88 -2.40 -15.21
N LEU A 158 -3.68 -2.85 -16.20
CA LEU A 158 -3.15 -3.51 -17.39
C LEU A 158 -2.23 -2.60 -18.22
N LYS A 159 -2.58 -1.31 -18.31
CA LYS A 159 -1.72 -0.30 -18.95
C LYS A 159 -0.39 -0.15 -18.21
N GLU A 160 -0.43 -0.05 -16.88
CA GLU A 160 0.81 0.04 -16.09
C GLU A 160 1.69 -1.20 -16.26
N MET A 161 1.10 -2.40 -16.37
CA MET A 161 1.82 -3.64 -16.72
C MET A 161 2.40 -3.58 -18.14
N ALA A 162 1.64 -3.10 -19.12
CA ALA A 162 2.07 -3.02 -20.51
C ALA A 162 3.19 -1.98 -20.76
N ASP A 163 3.23 -0.93 -19.94
CA ASP A 163 4.27 0.11 -19.91
C ASP A 163 5.50 -0.31 -19.07
N ALA A 164 5.55 -1.56 -18.60
CA ALA A 164 6.65 -2.05 -17.79
C ALA A 164 8.01 -1.99 -18.53
N PRO A 165 9.11 -1.64 -17.83
CA PRO A 165 10.45 -1.70 -18.42
C PRO A 165 10.80 -3.13 -18.87
N VAL A 166 11.62 -3.26 -19.93
CA VAL A 166 11.96 -4.56 -20.56
C VAL A 166 12.32 -5.69 -19.58
N PRO A 167 13.08 -5.48 -18.49
CA PRO A 167 13.39 -6.55 -17.53
C PRO A 167 12.16 -7.19 -16.87
N PHE A 168 11.02 -6.49 -16.82
CA PHE A 168 9.77 -6.92 -16.19
C PHE A 168 8.81 -7.64 -17.14
N ALA A 169 9.06 -7.59 -18.46
CA ALA A 169 8.23 -8.26 -19.45
C ALA A 169 8.39 -9.80 -19.45
N GLY A 170 9.37 -10.35 -18.72
CA GLY A 170 9.72 -11.77 -18.72
C GLY A 170 10.49 -12.19 -19.99
N ARG A 171 10.71 -13.49 -20.18
CA ARG A 171 11.26 -14.02 -21.44
C ARG A 171 10.24 -13.78 -22.56
N ARG A 172 10.42 -12.70 -23.33
CA ARG A 172 9.57 -12.26 -24.47
C ARG A 172 8.11 -12.61 -24.24
N GLY A 173 7.34 -11.71 -23.61
CA GLY A 173 5.91 -11.87 -23.38
C GLY A 173 5.25 -12.61 -24.55
N GLY A 174 4.44 -13.64 -24.22
CA GLY A 174 3.92 -14.56 -25.22
C GLY A 174 3.16 -13.86 -26.35
N PRO A 175 2.71 -14.59 -27.39
CA PRO A 175 2.08 -14.00 -28.58
C PRO A 175 0.80 -13.19 -28.31
N ARG A 176 0.28 -13.18 -27.08
CA ARG A 176 -0.89 -12.40 -26.64
C ARG A 176 -0.56 -11.36 -25.56
N SER A 177 0.71 -11.09 -25.29
CA SER A 177 1.10 -10.12 -24.28
C SER A 177 0.70 -8.72 -24.73
N LEU A 178 -0.05 -8.01 -23.89
CA LEU A 178 -0.29 -6.59 -24.10
C LEU A 178 0.98 -5.86 -23.67
N VAL A 179 1.95 -5.74 -24.58
CA VAL A 179 3.21 -5.01 -24.35
C VAL A 179 3.23 -3.78 -25.24
N GLY A 180 3.71 -2.67 -24.71
CA GLY A 180 3.94 -1.46 -25.48
C GLY A 180 2.65 -0.84 -26.03
N HIS A 181 2.83 0.02 -27.04
CA HIS A 181 1.78 0.90 -27.54
C HIS A 181 0.54 0.13 -28.06
N GLU A 182 0.74 -0.97 -28.78
CA GLU A 182 -0.36 -1.73 -29.39
C GLU A 182 -1.22 -2.43 -28.33
N GLY A 183 -0.60 -3.04 -27.32
CA GLY A 183 -1.30 -3.66 -26.19
C GLY A 183 -2.11 -2.65 -25.40
N ASN A 184 -1.56 -1.45 -25.18
CA ASN A 184 -2.25 -0.35 -24.52
C ASN A 184 -3.47 0.14 -25.30
N VAL A 185 -3.35 0.29 -26.62
CA VAL A 185 -4.46 0.69 -27.48
C VAL A 185 -5.57 -0.37 -27.45
N ALA A 186 -5.20 -1.65 -27.51
CA ALA A 186 -6.15 -2.76 -27.42
C ALA A 186 -6.92 -2.76 -26.09
N ALA A 187 -6.22 -2.68 -24.95
CA ALA A 187 -6.83 -2.60 -23.63
C ALA A 187 -7.76 -1.37 -23.51
N THR A 188 -7.32 -0.22 -24.01
CA THR A 188 -8.09 1.03 -23.98
C THR A 188 -9.39 0.94 -24.80
N ARG A 189 -9.38 0.21 -25.91
CA ARG A 189 -10.56 0.01 -26.77
C ARG A 189 -11.57 -1.00 -26.23
N ALA A 190 -11.19 -1.85 -25.26
CA ALA A 190 -12.14 -2.75 -24.61
C ALA A 190 -13.19 -1.94 -23.84
N LYS A 191 -14.45 -1.99 -24.29
CA LYS A 191 -15.58 -1.26 -23.70
C LYS A 191 -16.31 -2.04 -22.61
N ASP A 192 -16.11 -3.35 -22.59
CA ASP A 192 -16.73 -4.26 -21.63
C ASP A 192 -15.77 -5.41 -21.27
N ALA A 193 -16.18 -6.19 -20.26
CA ALA A 193 -15.43 -7.35 -19.78
C ALA A 193 -15.26 -8.44 -20.86
N ARG A 194 -16.22 -8.61 -21.78
CA ARG A 194 -16.19 -9.66 -22.82
C ARG A 194 -15.09 -9.37 -23.83
N LEU A 195 -15.00 -8.13 -24.30
CA LEU A 195 -13.93 -7.67 -25.19
C LEU A 195 -12.56 -7.80 -24.51
N LEU A 196 -12.47 -7.49 -23.22
CA LEU A 196 -11.23 -7.67 -22.47
C LEU A 196 -10.80 -9.14 -22.38
N CYS A 197 -11.75 -10.06 -22.12
CA CYS A 197 -11.49 -11.50 -22.15
C CYS A 197 -11.01 -11.96 -23.51
N ALA A 198 -11.69 -11.53 -24.58
CA ALA A 198 -11.33 -11.90 -25.96
C ALA A 198 -9.90 -11.44 -26.31
N LEU A 199 -9.52 -10.21 -25.94
CA LEU A 199 -8.16 -9.68 -26.15
C LEU A 199 -7.10 -10.53 -25.44
N MET A 200 -7.38 -10.95 -24.22
CA MET A 200 -6.48 -11.80 -23.43
C MET A 200 -6.57 -13.29 -23.81
N GLY A 201 -7.45 -13.64 -24.75
CA GLY A 201 -7.75 -15.02 -25.13
C GLY A 201 -8.27 -15.87 -23.98
N LEU A 202 -9.03 -15.25 -23.08
CA LEU A 202 -9.76 -15.88 -21.99
C LEU A 202 -11.18 -16.25 -22.47
N GLY A 203 -11.70 -17.38 -22.00
CA GLY A 203 -13.11 -17.71 -22.16
C GLY A 203 -14.01 -16.70 -21.46
N THR A 204 -15.23 -16.51 -21.96
CA THR A 204 -16.24 -15.61 -21.36
C THR A 204 -16.87 -16.18 -20.09
N GLU A 205 -16.64 -17.46 -19.81
CA GLU A 205 -16.98 -18.12 -18.55
C GLU A 205 -15.82 -17.86 -17.58
N PRO A 206 -16.05 -17.24 -16.41
CA PRO A 206 -14.99 -17.07 -15.43
C PRO A 206 -14.50 -18.46 -15.02
N PRO A 207 -13.20 -18.80 -15.20
CA PRO A 207 -12.68 -19.98 -14.55
C PRO A 207 -12.61 -19.64 -13.06
N TYR A 208 -13.66 -20.02 -12.31
CA TYR A 208 -13.69 -20.00 -10.85
C TYR A 208 -12.81 -21.11 -10.28
N GLU A 209 -11.59 -21.27 -10.80
CA GLU A 209 -10.61 -22.02 -10.03
C GLU A 209 -10.20 -21.14 -8.86
N ASP A 210 -10.33 -21.71 -7.67
CA ASP A 210 -9.98 -21.04 -6.44
C ASP A 210 -8.48 -20.73 -6.44
N LEU A 211 -8.13 -19.50 -6.85
CA LEU A 211 -6.76 -18.98 -6.88
C LEU A 211 -6.14 -18.80 -5.48
N GLY A 212 -6.74 -19.34 -4.41
CA GLY A 212 -5.97 -19.78 -3.25
C GLY A 212 -6.52 -19.44 -1.86
N ASP A 213 -7.69 -19.97 -1.48
CA ASP A 213 -7.92 -20.23 -0.05
C ASP A 213 -6.94 -21.30 0.48
N ALA A 214 -6.45 -22.19 -0.39
CA ALA A 214 -5.40 -23.17 -0.07
C ALA A 214 -4.04 -22.54 0.28
N ALA A 215 -3.63 -21.46 -0.40
CA ALA A 215 -2.39 -20.74 -0.09
C ALA A 215 -2.47 -19.99 1.26
N CYS A 216 -3.66 -19.48 1.58
CA CYS A 216 -3.95 -18.84 2.87
C CYS A 216 -4.04 -19.88 4.01
N ALA A 217 -4.37 -21.13 3.72
CA ALA A 217 -4.32 -22.24 4.68
C ALA A 217 -2.88 -22.64 5.02
N THR A 218 -1.97 -22.68 4.03
CA THR A 218 -0.54 -22.97 4.26
C THR A 218 0.22 -21.86 4.99
N ALA A 219 -0.28 -20.62 4.96
CA ALA A 219 0.28 -19.51 5.74
C ALA A 219 -0.21 -19.50 7.21
N ARG A 220 -1.26 -20.27 7.55
CA ARG A 220 -1.78 -20.40 8.92
C ARG A 220 -1.05 -21.48 9.75
N THR A 221 -0.23 -22.31 9.11
CA THR A 221 0.74 -23.14 9.83
C THR A 221 1.98 -22.30 10.12
N ALA A 222 1.98 -21.64 11.28
CA ALA A 222 3.20 -21.07 11.86
C ALA A 222 4.30 -22.14 11.91
N PRO A 223 5.57 -21.80 11.65
CA PRO A 223 6.66 -22.71 11.98
C PRO A 223 6.64 -22.90 13.50
N ALA A 224 6.59 -24.18 13.92
CA ALA A 224 6.74 -24.57 15.31
C ALA A 224 7.97 -23.87 15.91
N ALA A 225 7.78 -23.33 17.11
CA ALA A 225 8.84 -22.72 17.89
C ALA A 225 10.07 -23.63 17.93
N ALA A 226 11.25 -23.06 17.65
CA ALA A 226 12.52 -23.74 17.82
C ALA A 226 12.65 -24.26 19.27
N PRO A 227 13.26 -25.44 19.49
CA PRO A 227 13.33 -26.03 20.82
C PRO A 227 14.28 -25.21 21.71
N ALA A 228 13.73 -24.62 22.77
CA ALA A 228 14.50 -24.09 23.87
C ALA A 228 14.98 -25.27 24.74
N GLY A 229 16.19 -25.77 24.49
CA GLY A 229 16.90 -26.65 25.41
C GLY A 229 17.66 -25.83 26.45
N GLY A 230 17.38 -26.03 27.74
CA GLY A 230 18.16 -25.45 28.83
C GLY A 230 17.37 -25.28 30.13
N SER A 231 17.40 -26.30 30.98
CA SER A 231 16.68 -26.41 32.25
C SER A 231 17.11 -25.37 33.30
N ALA A 232 16.14 -24.71 33.94
CA ALA A 232 16.31 -24.14 35.28
C ALA A 232 14.97 -24.16 36.04
N LYS A 233 14.95 -24.87 37.18
CA LYS A 233 13.81 -24.99 38.12
C LYS A 233 13.36 -23.61 38.62
N ALA A 234 12.07 -23.31 38.53
CA ALA A 234 11.42 -22.24 39.30
C ALA A 234 10.09 -22.73 39.91
N LYS A 235 9.95 -22.46 41.21
CA LYS A 235 8.89 -22.92 42.13
C LYS A 235 7.49 -22.41 41.75
N GLN A 236 6.47 -23.25 41.92
CA GLN A 236 5.05 -22.86 41.85
C GLN A 236 4.69 -21.85 42.96
N PRO A 237 3.93 -20.78 42.66
CA PRO A 237 3.28 -19.97 43.69
C PRO A 237 1.96 -20.62 44.17
N PRO A 238 1.55 -20.39 45.43
CA PRO A 238 0.47 -21.15 46.05
C PRO A 238 -0.93 -20.68 45.62
N LYS A 239 -1.86 -21.64 45.60
CA LYS A 239 -3.30 -21.46 45.38
C LYS A 239 -3.91 -20.58 46.48
N ARG A 240 -4.65 -19.53 46.11
CA ARG A 240 -5.54 -18.82 47.04
C ARG A 240 -6.95 -19.41 46.99
N ALA A 241 -7.47 -19.65 48.18
CA ALA A 241 -8.75 -20.28 48.49
C ALA A 241 -9.96 -19.38 48.24
N ALA A 242 -11.09 -20.03 48.04
CA ALA A 242 -12.43 -19.45 47.96
C ALA A 242 -12.85 -18.78 49.28
N GLY A 243 -13.56 -17.66 49.16
CA GLY A 243 -14.27 -16.98 50.25
C GLY A 243 -15.59 -16.42 49.74
N GLN A 244 -16.68 -16.72 50.47
CA GLN A 244 -18.09 -16.58 50.11
C GLN A 244 -18.69 -15.18 50.39
N ALA A 245 -19.93 -15.02 49.89
CA ALA A 245 -21.04 -14.12 50.30
C ALA A 245 -21.02 -12.69 49.69
N LYS A 246 -22.15 -12.08 49.27
CA LYS A 246 -23.58 -12.27 49.59
C LYS A 246 -24.44 -11.58 48.50
N ALA A 247 -25.68 -12.02 48.36
CA ALA A 247 -26.69 -11.51 47.43
C ALA A 247 -27.41 -10.23 47.91
N SER A 248 -27.88 -9.40 46.97
CA SER A 248 -29.09 -8.57 47.15
C SER A 248 -29.80 -8.30 45.81
N ARG A 249 -31.07 -8.73 45.76
CA ARG A 249 -32.20 -8.31 44.89
C ARG A 249 -32.36 -6.77 44.89
N ALA A 250 -33.06 -6.07 43.99
CA ALA A 250 -33.89 -6.33 42.81
C ALA A 250 -34.18 -4.97 42.12
N ALA A 251 -34.73 -5.03 40.89
CA ALA A 251 -35.78 -4.16 40.31
C ALA A 251 -35.45 -3.56 38.93
N GLY A 252 -36.40 -3.71 37.98
CA GLY A 252 -36.70 -2.69 36.98
C GLY A 252 -36.28 -2.93 35.52
N VAL A 253 -37.14 -3.62 34.77
CA VAL A 253 -37.29 -3.61 33.29
C VAL A 253 -37.85 -2.21 32.88
N PRO A 254 -37.66 -1.59 31.67
CA PRO A 254 -37.73 -2.23 30.34
C PRO A 254 -36.75 -1.75 29.25
N ALA A 255 -36.71 -2.54 28.17
CA ALA A 255 -36.23 -2.18 26.85
C ALA A 255 -37.16 -1.15 26.18
N PRO A 256 -36.65 -0.26 25.29
CA PRO A 256 -37.48 0.40 24.30
C PRO A 256 -37.34 -0.28 22.94
N ALA A 257 -38.48 -0.67 22.38
CA ALA A 257 -38.65 -0.93 20.96
C ALA A 257 -38.97 0.39 20.24
N GLY A 258 -38.43 0.52 19.02
CA GLY A 258 -39.06 1.29 17.94
C GLY A 258 -38.74 2.78 17.84
N ALA A 259 -37.73 3.12 17.04
CA ALA A 259 -37.78 4.32 16.20
C ALA A 259 -37.09 4.02 14.88
N ALA A 260 -37.87 3.99 13.81
CA ALA A 260 -37.38 4.03 12.45
C ALA A 260 -36.56 5.32 12.26
N ALA A 261 -35.33 5.19 11.77
CA ALA A 261 -34.55 6.31 11.27
C ALA A 261 -34.10 5.96 9.86
N GLU A 262 -34.62 6.75 8.93
CA GLU A 262 -34.45 6.67 7.49
C GLU A 262 -32.97 6.66 7.07
N HIS A 263 -32.70 5.98 5.96
CA HIS A 263 -31.48 6.10 5.20
C HIS A 263 -31.30 7.57 4.74
N VAL A 264 -30.50 8.34 5.47
CA VAL A 264 -29.97 9.60 4.94
C VAL A 264 -28.79 9.26 4.02
N VAL A 265 -29.12 9.06 2.74
CA VAL A 265 -28.17 9.19 1.64
C VAL A 265 -27.82 10.68 1.56
N VAL A 266 -26.59 11.05 1.90
CA VAL A 266 -26.07 12.40 1.64
C VAL A 266 -25.58 12.43 0.19
N PRO A 267 -26.22 13.17 -0.73
CA PRO A 267 -25.70 13.33 -2.08
C PRO A 267 -24.56 14.34 -2.05
N LEU A 268 -23.33 13.88 -2.32
CA LEU A 268 -22.20 14.77 -2.66
C LEU A 268 -22.43 15.39 -4.05
N LYS A 269 -23.25 16.44 -4.12
CA LYS A 269 -23.29 17.35 -5.27
C LYS A 269 -22.03 18.22 -5.24
N ARG A 270 -21.02 17.87 -6.06
CA ARG A 270 -20.00 18.85 -6.47
C ARG A 270 -20.61 19.74 -7.55
N LYS A 271 -20.92 20.98 -7.18
CA LYS A 271 -21.23 22.07 -8.10
C LYS A 271 -19.95 22.36 -8.89
N ARG A 272 -19.99 22.16 -10.21
CA ARG A 272 -19.02 22.78 -11.13
C ARG A 272 -19.50 24.21 -11.29
N ASP A 273 -18.71 25.17 -10.84
CA ASP A 273 -18.88 26.54 -11.29
C ASP A 273 -18.24 26.62 -12.68
N GLU A 274 -19.11 26.65 -13.69
CA GLU A 274 -18.80 27.15 -15.02
C GLU A 274 -18.91 28.68 -14.93
N GLY A 275 -17.77 29.36 -15.02
CA GLY A 275 -17.71 30.79 -15.27
C GLY A 275 -17.40 31.01 -16.74
N GLU A 276 -18.44 31.30 -17.52
CA GLU A 276 -18.32 32.03 -18.78
C GLU A 276 -17.74 33.42 -18.50
N ASP A 277 -16.69 33.81 -19.21
CA ASP A 277 -16.38 35.22 -19.43
C ASP A 277 -16.23 35.42 -20.94
N THR A 278 -17.23 36.08 -21.51
CA THR A 278 -17.29 36.55 -22.89
C THR A 278 -16.53 37.86 -23.04
N HIS A 279 -15.66 37.88 -24.06
CA HIS A 279 -15.18 39.01 -24.87
C HIS A 279 -15.43 40.46 -24.43
N GLU A 280 -14.34 41.23 -24.35
CA GLU A 280 -14.32 42.60 -24.87
C GLU A 280 -13.02 42.87 -25.64
N GLU A 281 -13.19 43.49 -26.80
CA GLU A 281 -12.24 43.74 -27.87
C GLU A 281 -11.67 45.16 -27.76
N SER A 282 -10.35 45.34 -27.78
CA SER A 282 -9.75 46.58 -28.28
C SER A 282 -8.25 46.44 -28.63
N GLY A 283 -7.89 46.89 -29.84
CA GLY A 283 -6.65 47.64 -30.05
C GLY A 283 -5.43 46.94 -30.68
N ARG A 284 -5.37 46.97 -32.02
CA ARG A 284 -4.20 46.92 -32.93
C ARG A 284 -2.80 47.20 -32.32
N ALA A 285 -1.79 46.42 -32.73
CA ALA A 285 -0.67 46.85 -33.58
C ALA A 285 0.26 45.67 -33.95
N GLY A 286 0.66 45.59 -35.22
CA GLY A 286 1.46 44.51 -35.79
C GLY A 286 2.96 44.54 -35.44
N GLY A 287 3.61 43.41 -35.70
CA GLY A 287 5.06 43.27 -35.67
C GLY A 287 5.50 41.84 -36.01
N GLN A 288 5.75 41.58 -37.30
CA GLN A 288 6.50 40.41 -37.76
C GLN A 288 7.95 40.51 -37.29
N ILE A 289 8.52 39.44 -36.72
CA ILE A 289 9.96 39.17 -36.79
C ILE A 289 10.18 37.67 -37.01
N GLN A 290 10.98 37.36 -38.04
CA GLN A 290 11.35 36.05 -38.58
C GLN A 290 12.27 35.22 -37.64
N PRO A 291 12.38 33.90 -37.86
CA PRO A 291 13.33 33.05 -37.14
C PRO A 291 14.73 33.13 -37.76
N THR A 292 15.76 33.28 -36.92
CA THR A 292 17.15 33.05 -37.30
C THR A 292 17.58 31.61 -36.99
N ALA A 293 18.47 31.13 -37.85
CA ALA A 293 19.07 29.80 -37.96
C ALA A 293 19.73 29.26 -36.67
#